data_AF-A0A0F5NDP8-F1
#
_entry.id   AF-A0A0F5NDP8-F1
#
_cell.length_a   1.000
_cell.length_b   1.000
_cell.length_c   1.000
_cell.angle_alpha   90.00
_cell.angle_beta   90.00
_cell.angle_gamma   90.00
#
_symmetry.space_group_name_H-M   'P 1'
#
loop_
_entity.id
_entity.type
_entity.pdbx_description
1 polymer ?
#
loop_
_entity_poly.entity_id
_entity_poly.type
_entity_poly.pdbx_seq_one_letter_code
_entity_poly.pdbx_strand_id
1 'polypeptide(L)'
;MRNESRSRHKMLDHLEHEVAQFYGALAEFTERDRPDILNLPRDHPERIRRNTAFEAFLLHARLLDDFLGSKPAEGSDDFWAGHLIETWTAARPLATLPDIDGLSVRVRINKQLAHLTTKRLTHKKFPIRAMAQAITNSLIEFVNQAYPVLGENIWQINVWLYSTWTTTEPPIQSGS
;
A
#
# COMPACT_ATOMS: atom_id res chain seq x y z
N MET A 1 14.17 -23.08 -16.57
CA MET A 1 15.25 -22.75 -15.62
C MET A 1 15.86 -21.34 -15.76
N ARG A 2 16.66 -20.96 -16.79
CA ARG A 2 17.24 -19.59 -16.84
C ARG A 2 16.20 -18.45 -16.97
N ASN A 3 15.07 -18.71 -17.61
CA ASN A 3 14.03 -17.70 -17.86
C ASN A 3 13.15 -17.42 -16.62
N GLU A 4 12.84 -18.44 -15.83
CA GLU A 4 12.03 -18.33 -14.60
C GLU A 4 12.78 -17.59 -13.49
N SER A 5 14.09 -17.85 -13.35
CA SER A 5 14.94 -17.14 -12.38
C SER A 5 15.00 -15.63 -12.67
N ARG A 6 15.10 -15.25 -13.96
CA ARG A 6 15.10 -13.84 -14.38
C ARG A 6 13.74 -13.17 -14.19
N SER A 7 12.64 -13.90 -14.39
CA SER A 7 11.28 -13.42 -14.14
C SER A 7 11.04 -13.16 -12.66
N ARG A 8 11.47 -14.09 -11.79
CA ARG A 8 11.32 -13.98 -10.34
C ARG A 8 12.08 -12.79 -9.77
N HIS A 9 13.30 -12.53 -10.24
CA HIS A 9 14.09 -11.38 -9.79
C HIS A 9 13.37 -10.05 -10.09
N LYS A 10 12.81 -9.89 -11.29
CA LYS A 10 12.02 -8.69 -11.64
C LYS A 10 10.78 -8.53 -10.77
N MET A 11 10.10 -9.62 -10.42
CA MET A 11 8.95 -9.57 -9.52
C MET A 11 9.36 -9.08 -8.12
N LEU A 12 10.52 -9.53 -7.63
CA LEU A 12 11.06 -9.08 -6.35
C LEU A 12 11.49 -7.61 -6.39
N ASP A 13 12.20 -7.18 -7.44
CA ASP A 13 12.57 -5.76 -7.63
C ASP A 13 11.33 -4.86 -7.63
N HIS A 14 10.26 -5.31 -8.29
CA HIS A 14 9.01 -4.56 -8.33
C HIS A 14 8.31 -4.57 -6.96
N LEU A 15 8.27 -5.71 -6.26
CA LEU A 15 7.72 -5.75 -4.90
C LEU A 15 8.51 -4.85 -3.93
N GLU A 16 9.85 -4.83 -4.03
CA GLU A 16 10.70 -3.92 -3.26
C GLU A 16 10.35 -2.46 -3.56
N HIS A 17 10.19 -2.10 -4.84
CA HIS A 17 9.76 -0.78 -5.24
C HIS A 17 8.41 -0.39 -4.61
N GLU A 18 7.41 -1.27 -4.70
CA GLU A 18 6.06 -1.02 -4.17
C GLU A 18 6.06 -0.87 -2.64
N VAL A 19 6.82 -1.70 -1.92
CA VAL A 19 6.97 -1.59 -0.45
C VAL A 19 7.69 -0.30 -0.06
N ALA A 20 8.75 0.09 -0.79
CA ALA A 20 9.46 1.34 -0.54
C ALA A 20 8.56 2.56 -0.78
N GLN A 21 7.80 2.58 -1.88
CA GLN A 21 6.87 3.66 -2.18
C GLN A 21 5.73 3.75 -1.16
N PHE A 22 5.19 2.61 -0.72
CA PHE A 22 4.17 2.56 0.33
C PHE A 22 4.66 3.21 1.63
N TYR A 23 5.86 2.85 2.10
CA TYR A 23 6.42 3.42 3.32
C TYR A 23 6.86 4.88 3.16
N GLY A 24 7.50 5.22 2.04
CA GLY A 24 7.93 6.58 1.75
C GLY A 24 6.75 7.54 1.67
N ALA A 25 5.69 7.15 0.95
CA ALA A 25 4.46 7.93 0.85
C ALA A 25 3.76 8.09 2.21
N LEU A 26 3.71 7.02 3.02
CA LEU A 26 3.14 7.08 4.37
C LEU A 26 3.90 8.06 5.28
N ALA A 27 5.23 8.02 5.26
CA ALA A 27 6.07 8.90 6.06
C ALA A 27 5.92 10.37 5.62
N GLU A 28 6.05 10.64 4.32
CA GLU A 28 5.88 11.97 3.72
C GLU A 28 4.49 12.55 4.03
N PHE A 29 3.46 11.72 3.91
CA PHE A 29 2.09 12.06 4.23
C PHE A 29 1.92 12.41 5.71
N THR A 30 2.43 11.55 6.60
CA THR A 30 2.36 11.73 8.05
C THR A 30 3.02 13.04 8.49
N GLU A 31 4.19 13.35 7.96
CA GLU A 31 4.91 14.59 8.26
C GLU A 31 4.13 15.85 7.82
N ARG A 32 3.41 15.75 6.70
CA ARG A 32 2.70 16.90 6.09
C ARG A 32 1.26 17.04 6.51
N ASP A 33 0.63 16.01 7.08
CA ASP A 33 -0.77 16.01 7.50
C ASP A 33 -0.97 16.81 8.80
N ARG A 34 -0.82 18.14 8.69
CA ARG A 34 -0.96 19.11 9.77
C ARG A 34 -2.36 19.74 9.78
N PRO A 35 -2.90 20.15 10.94
CA PRO A 35 -4.28 20.66 11.05
C PRO A 35 -4.63 21.83 10.12
N ASP A 36 -3.64 22.65 9.75
CA ASP A 36 -3.78 23.85 8.93
C ASP A 36 -3.59 23.62 7.43
N ILE A 37 -3.00 22.47 7.03
CA ILE A 37 -2.61 22.21 5.64
C ILE A 37 -3.82 22.24 4.68
N LEU A 38 -4.99 21.82 5.17
CA LEU A 38 -6.23 21.77 4.39
C LEU A 38 -6.91 23.14 4.26
N ASN A 39 -6.54 24.10 5.11
CA ASN A 39 -7.04 25.48 5.06
C ASN A 39 -6.32 26.32 3.99
N LEU A 40 -5.16 25.85 3.50
CA LEU A 40 -4.42 26.51 2.44
C LEU A 40 -5.19 26.49 1.11
N PRO A 41 -4.95 27.46 0.21
CA PRO A 41 -5.45 27.42 -1.16
C PRO A 41 -5.19 26.09 -1.85
N ARG A 42 -6.06 25.67 -2.78
CA ARG A 42 -5.98 24.35 -3.43
C ARG A 42 -4.70 24.16 -4.25
N ASP A 43 -4.19 25.24 -4.80
CA ASP A 43 -2.96 25.33 -5.58
C ASP A 43 -1.72 25.58 -4.72
N HIS A 44 -1.87 25.70 -3.40
CA HIS A 44 -0.75 25.92 -2.50
C HIS A 44 0.20 24.71 -2.55
N PRO A 45 1.52 24.90 -2.78
CA PRO A 45 2.47 23.80 -2.95
C PRO A 45 2.47 22.78 -1.81
N GLU A 46 2.37 23.23 -0.57
CA GLU A 46 2.32 22.35 0.61
C GLU A 46 1.05 21.47 0.65
N ARG A 47 -0.10 22.01 0.23
CA ARG A 47 -1.34 21.23 0.13
C ARG A 47 -1.25 20.21 -0.99
N ILE A 48 -0.68 20.59 -2.13
CA ILE A 48 -0.42 19.67 -3.25
C ILE A 48 0.51 18.54 -2.80
N ARG A 49 1.65 18.85 -2.19
CA ARG A 49 2.62 17.84 -1.70
C ARG A 49 1.98 16.84 -0.75
N ARG A 50 1.22 17.33 0.25
CA ARG A 50 0.46 16.48 1.17
C ARG A 50 -0.50 15.55 0.43
N ASN A 51 -1.26 16.08 -0.54
CA ASN A 51 -2.24 15.29 -1.29
C ASN A 51 -1.58 14.30 -2.24
N THR A 52 -0.46 14.64 -2.87
CA THR A 52 0.31 13.71 -3.68
C THR A 52 0.84 12.54 -2.85
N ALA A 53 1.38 12.81 -1.66
CA ALA A 53 1.82 11.74 -0.75
C ALA A 53 0.64 10.86 -0.27
N PHE A 54 -0.51 11.48 0.02
CA PHE A 54 -1.74 10.76 0.35
C PHE A 54 -2.19 9.82 -0.78
N GLU A 55 -2.26 10.33 -2.01
CA GLU A 55 -2.69 9.55 -3.18
C GLU A 55 -1.69 8.44 -3.51
N ALA A 56 -0.39 8.70 -3.40
CA ALA A 56 0.66 7.68 -3.53
C ALA A 56 0.49 6.57 -2.48
N PHE A 57 0.25 6.93 -1.21
CA PHE A 57 -0.01 5.94 -0.16
C PHE A 57 -1.21 5.05 -0.52
N LEU A 58 -2.33 5.65 -0.94
CA LEU A 58 -3.53 4.88 -1.31
C LEU A 58 -3.28 3.96 -2.51
N LEU A 59 -2.53 4.44 -3.51
CA LEU A 59 -2.15 3.67 -4.69
C LEU A 59 -1.33 2.43 -4.30
N HIS A 60 -0.25 2.61 -3.56
CA HIS A 60 0.64 1.51 -3.20
C HIS A 60 -0.01 0.55 -2.19
N ALA A 61 -0.82 1.05 -1.26
CA ALA A 61 -1.63 0.19 -0.39
C ALA A 61 -2.58 -0.72 -1.19
N ARG A 62 -3.16 -0.18 -2.27
CA ARG A 62 -4.09 -0.90 -3.15
C ARG A 62 -3.37 -1.95 -4.00
N LEU A 63 -2.18 -1.64 -4.52
CA LEU A 63 -1.34 -2.57 -5.29
C LEU A 63 -0.86 -3.72 -4.40
N LEU A 64 -0.41 -3.43 -3.18
CA LEU A 64 0.01 -4.45 -2.22
C LEU A 64 -1.16 -5.34 -1.77
N ASP A 65 -2.38 -4.79 -1.61
CA ASP A 65 -3.60 -5.59 -1.37
C ASP A 65 -3.92 -6.54 -2.54
N ASP A 66 -3.65 -6.15 -3.79
CA ASP A 66 -3.79 -7.03 -4.95
C ASP A 66 -2.72 -8.12 -4.99
N PHE A 67 -1.46 -7.73 -4.80
CA PHE A 67 -0.35 -8.68 -4.75
C PHE A 67 -0.59 -9.76 -3.68
N LEU A 68 -1.09 -9.39 -2.50
CA LEU A 68 -1.35 -10.35 -1.41
C LEU A 68 -2.62 -11.19 -1.63
N GLY A 69 -3.62 -10.67 -2.34
CA GLY A 69 -5.00 -11.18 -2.24
C GLY A 69 -5.70 -11.52 -3.54
N SER A 70 -5.10 -11.27 -4.70
CA SER A 70 -5.75 -11.43 -6.00
C SER A 70 -4.86 -12.18 -6.98
N LYS A 71 -5.26 -13.40 -7.33
CA LYS A 71 -4.69 -14.11 -8.47
C LYS A 71 -5.03 -13.33 -9.75
N PRO A 72 -4.05 -12.99 -10.60
CA PRO A 72 -4.30 -12.33 -11.87
C PRO A 72 -5.16 -13.17 -12.82
N ALA A 73 -5.80 -12.51 -13.78
CA ALA A 73 -6.46 -13.18 -14.89
C ALA A 73 -5.44 -13.95 -15.75
N GLU A 74 -5.86 -15.06 -16.35
CA GLU A 74 -5.00 -15.81 -17.27
C GLU A 74 -4.54 -14.92 -18.43
N GLY A 75 -3.23 -14.91 -18.69
CA GLY A 75 -2.62 -14.11 -19.75
C GLY A 75 -2.26 -12.67 -19.37
N SER A 76 -2.52 -12.23 -18.13
CA SER A 76 -1.97 -10.96 -17.62
C SER A 76 -0.46 -11.06 -17.36
N ASP A 77 0.26 -9.94 -17.49
CA ASP A 77 1.64 -9.78 -17.03
C ASP A 77 1.75 -9.41 -15.53
N ASP A 78 0.61 -9.21 -14.87
CA ASP A 78 0.53 -9.00 -13.42
C ASP A 78 1.05 -10.23 -12.65
N PHE A 79 1.57 -9.98 -11.44
CA PHE A 79 1.95 -11.03 -10.52
C PHE A 79 1.39 -10.81 -9.12
N TRP A 80 1.33 -11.89 -8.36
CA TRP A 80 0.84 -11.92 -6.98
C TRP A 80 1.73 -12.83 -6.14
N ALA A 81 1.52 -12.82 -4.82
CA ALA A 81 2.34 -13.55 -3.85
C ALA A 81 2.48 -15.05 -4.18
N GLY A 82 1.44 -15.68 -4.73
CA GLY A 82 1.46 -17.09 -5.15
C GLY A 82 2.46 -17.41 -6.28
N HIS A 83 2.91 -16.42 -7.06
CA HIS A 83 3.98 -16.62 -8.06
C HIS A 83 5.38 -16.67 -7.43
N LEU A 84 5.54 -16.14 -6.21
CA LEU A 84 6.80 -16.16 -5.47
C LEU A 84 6.88 -17.37 -4.54
N ILE A 85 5.76 -17.73 -3.90
CA ILE A 85 5.64 -18.91 -3.04
C ILE A 85 4.29 -19.62 -3.24
N GLU A 86 4.33 -20.89 -3.64
CA GLU A 86 3.14 -21.68 -3.97
C GLU A 86 2.21 -21.93 -2.78
N THR A 87 2.75 -21.92 -1.56
CA THR A 87 2.00 -22.15 -0.32
C THR A 87 1.22 -20.92 0.16
N TRP A 88 1.38 -19.78 -0.52
CA TRP A 88 0.70 -18.55 -0.11
C TRP A 88 -0.82 -18.68 -0.26
N THR A 89 -1.53 -18.38 0.82
CA THR A 89 -2.99 -18.25 0.81
C THR A 89 -3.36 -16.78 0.63
N ALA A 90 -4.23 -16.51 -0.35
CA ALA A 90 -4.66 -15.15 -0.68
C ALA A 90 -5.16 -14.40 0.57
N ALA A 91 -4.49 -13.30 0.91
CA ALA A 91 -4.88 -12.40 1.99
C ALA A 91 -5.30 -11.07 1.38
N ARG A 92 -6.52 -10.60 1.67
CA ARG A 92 -7.04 -9.29 1.25
C ARG A 92 -7.04 -8.34 2.45
N PRO A 93 -5.88 -7.81 2.86
CA PRO A 93 -5.75 -7.02 4.09
C PRO A 93 -6.75 -5.86 4.18
N LEU A 94 -7.03 -5.15 3.09
CA LEU A 94 -7.97 -4.02 3.12
C LEU A 94 -9.43 -4.46 3.30
N ALA A 95 -9.77 -5.71 3.00
CA ALA A 95 -11.11 -6.26 3.22
C ALA A 95 -11.39 -6.61 4.69
N THR A 96 -10.34 -6.65 5.53
CA THR A 96 -10.48 -6.88 6.99
C THR A 96 -10.91 -5.62 7.75
N LEU A 97 -10.82 -4.45 7.10
CA LEU A 97 -11.16 -3.17 7.68
C LEU A 97 -12.68 -2.91 7.59
N PRO A 98 -13.26 -2.19 8.56
CA PRO A 98 -14.68 -1.85 8.53
C PRO A 98 -15.01 -0.96 7.32
N ASP A 99 -16.22 -1.15 6.79
CA ASP A 99 -16.77 -0.29 5.75
C ASP A 99 -16.89 1.16 6.22
N ILE A 100 -16.70 2.09 5.28
CA ILE A 100 -16.81 3.53 5.54
C ILE A 100 -17.88 4.10 4.61
N ASP A 101 -18.98 4.58 5.20
CA ASP A 101 -20.20 4.98 4.47
C ASP A 101 -20.79 3.86 3.61
N GLY A 102 -20.76 2.61 4.09
CA GLY A 102 -21.30 1.45 3.36
C GLY A 102 -20.47 1.06 2.11
N LEU A 103 -19.22 1.51 2.03
CA LEU A 103 -18.28 1.11 1.00
C LEU A 103 -17.03 0.53 1.66
N SER A 104 -16.52 -0.57 1.10
CA SER A 104 -15.23 -1.12 1.50
C SER A 104 -14.10 -0.13 1.23
N VAL A 105 -13.04 -0.21 2.04
CA VAL A 105 -11.86 0.65 1.91
C VAL A 105 -11.30 0.59 0.47
N ARG A 106 -11.21 -0.60 -0.11
CA ARG A 106 -10.76 -0.83 -1.49
C ARG A 106 -11.61 -0.08 -2.52
N VAL A 107 -12.94 -0.16 -2.42
CA VAL A 107 -13.85 0.55 -3.33
C VAL A 107 -13.69 2.06 -3.18
N ARG A 108 -13.46 2.56 -1.95
CA ARG A 108 -13.20 3.99 -1.72
C ARG A 108 -11.87 4.44 -2.30
N ILE A 109 -10.80 3.66 -2.20
CA ILE A 109 -9.53 3.97 -2.86
C ILE A 109 -9.73 4.10 -4.37
N ASN A 110 -10.37 3.12 -5.01
CA ASN A 110 -10.65 3.18 -6.44
C ASN A 110 -11.48 4.43 -6.78
N LYS A 111 -12.49 4.75 -5.96
CA LYS A 111 -13.27 5.97 -6.11
C LYS A 111 -12.49 7.25 -5.83
N GLN A 112 -11.37 7.21 -5.10
CA GLN A 112 -10.47 8.33 -4.80
C GLN A 112 -9.34 8.49 -5.83
N LEU A 113 -8.94 7.44 -6.54
CA LEU A 113 -7.90 7.53 -7.57
C LEU A 113 -8.50 7.71 -8.99
N ALA A 114 -9.64 7.08 -9.29
CA ALA A 114 -10.10 6.94 -10.68
C ALA A 114 -11.20 7.93 -11.14
N HIS A 115 -11.78 8.76 -10.27
CA HIS A 115 -12.98 9.54 -10.61
C HIS A 115 -12.93 11.00 -10.15
N LEU A 116 -12.86 11.94 -11.10
CA LEU A 116 -13.17 13.35 -10.83
C LEU A 116 -14.65 13.48 -10.43
N THR A 117 -14.96 13.52 -9.13
CA THR A 117 -16.34 13.68 -8.66
C THR A 117 -16.49 14.92 -7.78
N THR A 118 -17.57 15.66 -8.00
CA THR A 118 -17.91 16.91 -7.29
C THR A 118 -18.18 16.71 -5.80
N LYS A 119 -18.43 15.47 -5.35
CA LYS A 119 -18.71 15.13 -3.94
C LYS A 119 -17.44 14.95 -3.07
N ARG A 120 -16.25 14.86 -3.68
CA ARG A 120 -14.97 14.70 -2.95
C ARG A 120 -14.53 15.93 -2.16
N LEU A 121 -15.20 17.08 -2.34
CA LEU A 121 -14.92 18.28 -1.55
C LEU A 121 -15.32 18.14 -0.07
N THR A 122 -16.06 17.07 0.28
CA THR A 122 -16.34 16.72 1.67
C THR A 122 -15.24 15.80 2.19
N HIS A 123 -14.47 16.29 3.17
CA HIS A 123 -13.27 15.68 3.75
C HIS A 123 -13.58 14.34 4.44
N LYS A 124 -13.75 13.27 3.67
CA LYS A 124 -14.10 11.97 4.24
C LYS A 124 -12.85 11.18 4.63
N LYS A 125 -12.77 10.85 5.92
CA LYS A 125 -11.60 10.24 6.55
C LYS A 125 -11.34 8.82 6.00
N PHE A 126 -10.07 8.51 5.73
CA PHE A 126 -9.59 7.15 5.55
C PHE A 126 -8.90 6.70 6.85
N PRO A 127 -9.00 5.42 7.25
CA PRO A 127 -8.36 4.92 8.45
C PRO A 127 -6.89 4.59 8.15
N ILE A 128 -6.08 5.61 7.84
CA ILE A 128 -4.72 5.45 7.30
C ILE A 128 -3.83 4.58 8.20
N ARG A 129 -3.89 4.78 9.53
CA ARG A 129 -3.18 3.92 10.48
C ARG A 129 -3.59 2.44 10.35
N ALA A 130 -4.89 2.15 10.31
CA ALA A 130 -5.39 0.77 10.22
C ALA A 130 -5.08 0.15 8.86
N MET A 131 -5.16 0.93 7.77
CA MET A 131 -4.73 0.50 6.44
C MET A 131 -3.25 0.14 6.44
N ALA A 132 -2.41 1.02 6.96
CA ALA A 132 -0.98 0.80 7.00
C ALA A 132 -0.65 -0.49 7.78
N GLN A 133 -1.29 -0.67 8.93
CA GLN A 133 -1.10 -1.83 9.81
C GLN A 133 -1.57 -3.13 9.13
N ALA A 134 -2.73 -3.13 8.49
CA ALA A 134 -3.27 -4.29 7.81
C ALA A 134 -2.33 -4.77 6.68
N ILE A 135 -1.88 -3.85 5.81
CA ILE A 135 -0.92 -4.17 4.75
C ILE A 135 0.39 -4.71 5.34
N THR A 136 0.94 -4.03 6.34
CA THR A 136 2.22 -4.39 6.95
C THR A 136 2.17 -5.76 7.59
N ASN A 137 1.12 -6.07 8.36
CA ASN A 137 0.98 -7.37 9.01
C ASN A 137 0.91 -8.49 7.98
N SER A 138 0.16 -8.31 6.88
CA SER A 138 0.11 -9.31 5.81
C SER A 138 1.43 -9.43 5.03
N LEU A 139 2.19 -8.34 4.87
CA LEU A 139 3.53 -8.40 4.29
C LEU A 139 4.52 -9.14 5.22
N ILE A 140 4.44 -8.92 6.53
CA ILE A 140 5.24 -9.66 7.53
C ILE A 140 4.94 -11.16 7.44
N GLU A 141 3.65 -11.51 7.38
CA GLU A 141 3.24 -12.91 7.21
C GLU A 141 3.79 -13.50 5.90
N PHE A 142 3.66 -12.77 4.79
CA PHE A 142 4.21 -13.17 3.50
C PHE A 142 5.73 -13.36 3.56
N VAL A 143 6.48 -12.40 4.10
CA VAL A 143 7.94 -12.48 4.20
C VAL A 143 8.36 -13.65 5.07
N ASN A 144 7.70 -13.89 6.20
CA ASN A 144 8.02 -15.01 7.08
C ASN A 144 7.80 -16.37 6.38
N GLN A 145 6.78 -16.49 5.54
CA GLN A 145 6.54 -17.69 4.72
C GLN A 145 7.50 -17.80 3.53
N ALA A 146 7.89 -16.66 2.95
CA ALA A 146 8.73 -16.60 1.77
C ALA A 146 10.22 -16.76 2.07
N TYR A 147 10.68 -16.36 3.26
CA TYR A 147 12.09 -16.39 3.64
C TYR A 147 12.75 -17.78 3.50
N PRO A 148 12.12 -18.90 3.91
CA PRO A 148 12.70 -20.24 3.70
C PRO A 148 12.87 -20.63 2.23
N VAL A 149 12.11 -20.02 1.31
CA VAL A 149 12.12 -20.34 -0.13
C VAL A 149 13.02 -19.37 -0.91
N LEU A 150 12.97 -18.08 -0.56
CA LEU A 150 13.62 -17.01 -1.31
C LEU A 150 14.93 -16.54 -0.68
N GLY A 151 15.17 -16.86 0.60
CA GLY A 151 16.39 -16.52 1.33
C GLY A 151 16.70 -15.03 1.30
N GLU A 152 17.95 -14.69 1.00
CA GLU A 152 18.44 -13.30 0.97
C GLU A 152 17.74 -12.40 -0.05
N ASN A 153 17.06 -12.97 -1.06
CA ASN A 153 16.38 -12.18 -2.09
C ASN A 153 15.14 -11.42 -1.58
N ILE A 154 14.70 -11.66 -0.33
CA ILE A 154 13.62 -10.89 0.30
C ILE A 154 14.12 -10.07 1.51
N TRP A 155 15.44 -10.03 1.71
CA TRP A 155 16.04 -9.42 2.90
C TRP A 155 15.76 -7.91 3.00
N GLN A 156 15.79 -7.17 1.89
CA GLN A 156 15.55 -5.74 1.91
C GLN A 156 14.13 -5.40 2.38
N ILE A 157 13.13 -6.14 1.87
CA ILE A 157 11.73 -6.04 2.33
C ILE A 157 11.64 -6.38 3.81
N ASN A 158 12.29 -7.47 4.24
CA ASN A 158 12.33 -7.88 5.64
C ASN A 158 12.88 -6.75 6.53
N VAL A 159 14.00 -6.13 6.16
CA VAL A 159 14.57 -5.00 6.89
C VAL A 159 13.57 -3.86 7.00
N TRP A 160 12.91 -3.46 5.92
CA TRP A 160 11.94 -2.36 5.97
C TRP A 160 10.74 -2.66 6.87
N LEU A 161 10.20 -3.88 6.83
CA LEU A 161 9.06 -4.25 7.67
C LEU A 161 9.37 -4.14 9.17
N TYR A 162 10.59 -4.52 9.57
CA TYR A 162 10.98 -4.56 10.98
C TYR A 162 11.73 -3.31 11.47
N SER A 163 12.27 -2.47 10.57
CA SER A 163 13.00 -1.23 10.94
C SER A 163 12.18 0.06 10.81
N THR A 164 11.18 0.10 9.92
CA THR A 164 10.48 1.37 9.58
C THR A 164 9.21 1.60 10.41
N TRP A 165 8.61 0.54 10.96
CA TRP A 165 7.34 0.63 11.71
C TRP A 165 7.47 1.09 13.16
N THR A 166 8.66 1.07 13.73
CA THR A 166 8.88 1.43 15.13
C THR A 166 9.05 2.92 15.36
N THR A 167 9.16 3.74 14.31
CA THR A 167 9.53 5.17 14.42
C THR A 167 8.51 6.16 13.87
N THR A 168 7.51 5.72 13.11
CA THR A 168 6.53 6.63 12.48
C THR A 168 5.11 6.21 12.82
N GLU A 169 4.48 6.90 13.77
CA GLU A 169 3.05 6.72 14.06
C GLU A 169 2.20 7.42 12.97
N PRO A 170 1.39 6.69 12.17
CA PRO A 170 0.55 7.31 11.16
C PRO A 170 -0.49 8.24 11.76
N PRO A 171 -0.93 9.30 11.06
CA PRO A 171 -1.98 10.20 11.55
C PRO A 171 -3.27 9.40 11.77
N ILE A 172 -3.86 9.60 12.95
CA ILE A 172 -5.08 8.90 13.41
C ILE A 172 -6.31 9.39 12.62
N GLN A 173 -6.26 10.60 12.06
CA GLN A 173 -7.42 11.28 11.47
C GLN A 173 -7.13 11.92 10.10
N SER A 174 -6.58 11.18 9.15
CA SER A 174 -6.30 11.74 7.83
C SER A 174 -7.54 11.71 6.92
N GLY A 175 -8.08 12.89 6.65
CA GLY A 175 -9.02 13.17 5.55
C GLY A 175 -8.39 14.20 4.61
N SER A 176 -8.64 14.10 3.31
CA SER A 176 -8.18 15.05 2.27
C SER A 176 -9.04 16.30 2.16
#